data_AF-A0AAD8N9G3-F1
#
_entry.id   AF-A0AAD8N9G3-F1
#
_cell.length_a   1.000
_cell.length_b   1.000
_cell.length_c   1.000
_cell.angle_alpha   90.00
_cell.angle_beta   90.00
_cell.angle_gamma   90.00
#
_symmetry.space_group_name_H-M   'P 1'
#
loop_
_entity.id
_entity.type
_entity.pdbx_description
1 polymer ?
#
loop_
_entity_poly.entity_id
_entity_poly.type
_entity_poly.pdbx_seq_one_letter_code
_entity_poly.pdbx_strand_id
1 'polypeptide(L)'
;MARAHWYYRPQDMSKGRKAYHRTMEFAVPHRPGVMIYTLPLGHGQSKAVSQHGWGTKDNSFWCCYGTGIESFSKLGDSIYFEQAGQVPGIYVIQYVSSSINWESGNVLLVQKVMHVVSWDNYLRVTISVSSKRIYGSIKDLLWAP
;
A
#
# COMPACT_ATOMS: atom_id res chain seq x y z
N MET A 1 -2.51 -13.11 25.88
CA MET A 1 -2.34 -12.56 24.52
C MET A 1 -3.01 -11.19 24.45
N ALA A 2 -2.23 -10.12 24.47
CA ALA A 2 -2.77 -8.75 24.44
C ALA A 2 -3.27 -8.43 23.02
N ARG A 3 -4.60 -8.35 22.85
CA ARG A 3 -5.22 -7.76 21.67
C ARG A 3 -5.01 -6.25 21.75
N ALA A 4 -4.05 -5.73 20.99
CA ALA A 4 -3.88 -4.29 20.86
C ALA A 4 -5.13 -3.72 20.15
N HIS A 5 -5.91 -2.94 20.88
CA HIS A 5 -6.96 -2.10 20.32
C HIS A 5 -6.31 -0.96 19.54
N TRP A 6 -6.00 -1.18 18.26
CA TRP A 6 -5.51 -0.12 17.39
C TRP A 6 -6.69 0.75 16.97
N TYR A 7 -6.88 1.86 17.67
CA TYR A 7 -7.73 2.95 17.20
C TYR A 7 -6.87 3.88 16.33
N TYR A 8 -6.93 3.72 15.00
CA TYR A 8 -6.17 4.56 14.09
C TYR A 8 -6.66 6.01 14.16
N ARG A 9 -5.76 6.95 14.49
CA ARG A 9 -6.09 8.38 14.43
C ARG A 9 -5.96 8.89 12.99
N PRO A 10 -6.68 9.95 12.60
CA PRO A 10 -6.51 10.61 11.31
C PRO A 10 -5.07 11.03 11.00
N GLN A 11 -4.28 11.32 12.05
CA GLN A 11 -2.86 11.65 11.91
C GLN A 11 -2.03 10.45 11.44
N ASP A 12 -2.34 9.24 11.90
CA ASP A 12 -1.60 8.03 11.54
C ASP A 12 -1.87 7.64 10.09
N MET A 13 -3.13 7.80 9.67
CA MET A 13 -3.58 7.73 8.28
C MET A 13 -2.82 8.70 7.36
N SER A 14 -2.64 9.95 7.80
CA SER A 14 -1.88 10.96 7.05
C SER A 14 -0.38 10.62 6.94
N LYS A 15 0.20 10.01 7.98
CA LYS A 15 1.59 9.54 7.97
C LYS A 15 1.77 8.40 6.98
N GLY A 16 0.84 7.45 6.94
CA GLY A 16 0.85 6.34 5.99
C GLY A 16 0.89 6.83 4.53
N ARG A 17 0.03 7.80 4.18
CA ARG A 17 0.03 8.41 2.83
C ARG A 17 1.37 9.06 2.49
N LYS A 18 1.95 9.82 3.43
CA LYS A 18 3.26 10.47 3.22
C LYS A 18 4.39 9.44 3.09
N ALA A 19 4.34 8.36 3.85
CA ALA A 19 5.31 7.27 3.76
C ALA A 19 5.27 6.62 2.38
N TYR A 20 4.08 6.30 1.87
CA TYR A 20 3.93 5.75 0.51
C TYR A 20 4.56 6.64 -0.57
N HIS A 21 4.23 7.94 -0.57
CA HIS A 21 4.78 8.87 -1.57
C HIS A 21 6.31 8.94 -1.49
N ARG A 22 6.85 9.02 -0.27
CA ARG A 22 8.30 9.03 -0.05
C ARG A 22 8.96 7.73 -0.48
N THR A 23 8.34 6.57 -0.24
CA THR A 23 8.87 5.28 -0.73
C THR A 23 8.94 5.27 -2.25
N MET A 24 7.91 5.80 -2.93
CA MET A 24 7.92 5.91 -4.40
C MET A 24 9.04 6.82 -4.93
N GLU A 25 9.47 7.84 -4.19
CA GLU A 25 10.63 8.69 -4.56
C GLU A 25 11.96 7.90 -4.58
N PHE A 26 12.04 6.76 -3.88
CA PHE A 26 13.22 5.90 -3.93
C PHE A 26 13.31 5.04 -5.19
N ALA A 27 12.19 4.79 -5.87
CA ALA A 27 12.17 4.03 -7.11
C ALA A 27 12.62 4.91 -8.28
N VAL A 28 13.41 4.32 -9.18
CA VAL A 28 13.73 4.95 -10.46
C VAL A 28 12.67 4.57 -11.49
N PRO A 29 11.91 5.53 -12.06
CA PRO A 29 10.92 5.25 -13.09
C PRO A 29 11.56 4.51 -14.28
N HIS A 30 10.85 3.51 -14.82
CA HIS A 30 11.27 2.72 -15.98
C HIS A 30 12.57 1.91 -15.80
N ARG A 31 13.10 1.78 -14.56
CA ARG A 31 14.27 0.96 -14.24
C ARG A 31 14.03 0.12 -12.99
N PRO A 32 13.28 -0.99 -13.10
CA PRO A 32 12.95 -1.83 -11.94
C PRO A 32 14.22 -2.41 -11.29
N GLY A 33 14.25 -2.42 -9.97
CA GLY A 33 15.38 -2.91 -9.17
C GLY A 33 16.52 -1.90 -8.98
N VAL A 34 16.47 -0.73 -9.64
CA VAL A 34 17.39 0.37 -9.36
C VAL A 34 16.78 1.28 -8.31
N MET A 35 17.48 1.45 -7.19
CA MET A 35 17.09 2.34 -6.10
C MET A 35 18.16 3.41 -5.85
N ILE A 36 17.76 4.46 -5.13
CA ILE A 36 18.68 5.52 -4.72
C ILE A 36 19.13 5.31 -3.28
N TYR A 37 20.38 5.65 -3.00
CA TYR A 37 20.87 5.72 -1.62
C TYR A 37 20.77 7.15 -1.08
N THR A 38 21.15 8.14 -1.88
CA THR A 38 21.07 9.56 -1.54
C THR A 38 20.07 10.29 -2.42
N LEU A 39 19.19 11.09 -1.81
CA LEU A 39 18.32 12.05 -2.48
C LEU A 39 18.85 13.45 -2.21
N PRO A 40 19.71 14.02 -3.08
CA PRO A 40 20.11 15.41 -2.92
C PRO A 40 18.90 16.32 -3.15
N LEU A 41 18.56 17.15 -2.16
CA LEU A 41 17.46 18.12 -2.21
C LEU A 41 17.93 19.54 -2.52
N GLY A 42 19.24 19.75 -2.66
CA GLY A 42 19.82 21.05 -3.01
C GLY A 42 19.57 21.41 -4.48
N HIS A 43 19.45 22.70 -4.77
CA HIS A 43 19.30 23.17 -6.15
C HIS A 43 20.49 22.74 -7.02
N GLY A 44 20.23 22.39 -8.29
CA GLY A 44 21.28 22.02 -9.25
C GLY A 44 22.08 20.76 -8.92
N GLN A 45 21.79 20.07 -7.81
CA GLN A 45 22.46 18.84 -7.44
C GLN A 45 21.89 17.67 -8.24
N SER A 46 22.78 16.78 -8.70
CA SER A 46 22.39 15.57 -9.43
C SER A 46 22.79 14.33 -8.65
N LYS A 47 21.92 13.32 -8.68
CA LYS A 47 22.21 11.98 -8.15
C LYS A 47 23.42 11.36 -8.83
N ALA A 48 23.60 11.62 -10.12
CA ALA A 48 24.69 11.06 -10.91
C ALA A 48 26.08 11.49 -10.42
N VAL A 49 26.18 12.68 -9.81
CA VAL A 49 27.45 13.23 -9.29
C VAL A 49 27.60 13.07 -7.77
N SER A 50 26.60 12.47 -7.11
CA SER A 50 26.69 12.17 -5.68
C SER A 50 27.69 11.03 -5.43
N GLN A 51 28.22 10.95 -4.20
CA GLN A 51 29.19 9.92 -3.80
C GLN A 51 28.78 8.48 -4.19
N HIS A 52 27.49 8.16 -4.13
CA HIS A 52 26.97 6.83 -4.43
C HIS A 52 26.38 6.72 -5.85
N GLY A 53 26.28 7.82 -6.59
CA GLY A 53 25.71 7.83 -7.93
C GLY A 53 24.28 7.26 -8.00
N TRP A 54 23.96 6.69 -9.15
CA TRP A 54 22.83 5.79 -9.30
C TRP A 54 23.29 4.39 -8.92
N GLY A 55 22.46 3.65 -8.18
CA GLY A 55 22.77 2.24 -7.97
C GLY A 55 22.45 1.38 -9.20
N THR A 56 22.68 0.09 -9.04
CA THR A 56 22.51 -0.94 -10.06
C THR A 56 21.55 -2.00 -9.54
N LYS A 57 20.95 -2.76 -10.45
CA LYS A 57 19.96 -3.79 -10.11
C LYS A 57 20.54 -4.88 -9.21
N ASP A 58 21.77 -5.31 -9.49
CA ASP A 58 22.32 -6.54 -8.92
C ASP A 58 23.63 -6.33 -8.14
N ASN A 59 24.17 -5.10 -8.05
CA ASN A 59 25.50 -4.86 -7.46
C ASN A 59 25.55 -3.72 -6.42
N SER A 60 24.44 -3.01 -6.17
CA SER A 60 24.44 -1.83 -5.27
C SER A 60 23.69 -2.08 -3.97
N PHE A 61 24.24 -2.92 -3.08
CA PHE A 61 23.58 -3.29 -1.82
C PHE A 61 24.03 -2.45 -0.62
N TRP A 62 23.87 -1.13 -0.73
CA TRP A 62 24.14 -0.24 0.40
C TRP A 62 23.04 -0.31 1.47
N CYS A 63 23.27 0.20 2.69
CA CYS A 63 22.33 -0.01 3.79
C CYS A 63 20.89 0.50 3.53
N CYS A 64 20.70 1.59 2.76
CA CYS A 64 19.36 2.08 2.41
C CYS A 64 18.64 1.23 1.35
N TYR A 65 19.36 0.36 0.60
CA TYR A 65 18.70 -0.53 -0.35
C TYR A 65 17.82 -1.56 0.36
N GLY A 66 18.32 -2.15 1.46
CA GLY A 66 17.54 -3.11 2.25
C GLY A 66 16.25 -2.49 2.79
N THR A 67 16.35 -1.32 3.42
CA THR A 67 15.18 -0.57 3.91
C THR A 67 14.27 -0.11 2.77
N GLY A 68 14.82 0.24 1.62
CA GLY A 68 14.05 0.55 0.42
C GLY A 68 13.19 -0.63 -0.01
N ILE A 69 13.79 -1.81 -0.18
CA ILE A 69 13.10 -3.05 -0.54
C ILE A 69 12.02 -3.40 0.48
N GLU A 70 12.34 -3.34 1.77
CA GLU A 70 11.37 -3.58 2.86
C GLU A 70 10.21 -2.57 2.84
N SER A 71 10.50 -1.30 2.52
CA SER A 71 9.45 -0.29 2.42
C SER A 71 8.53 -0.55 1.23
N PHE A 72 9.08 -0.98 0.08
CA PHE A 72 8.30 -1.33 -1.10
C PHE A 72 7.40 -2.55 -0.86
N SER A 73 7.86 -3.56 -0.11
CA SER A 73 7.04 -4.73 0.21
C SER A 73 5.86 -4.41 1.14
N LYS A 74 5.97 -3.34 1.94
CA LYS A 74 4.92 -2.88 2.88
C LYS A 74 3.95 -1.84 2.31
N LEU A 75 4.07 -1.47 1.03
CA LEU A 75 3.17 -0.45 0.45
C LEU A 75 1.70 -0.89 0.48
N GLY A 76 1.44 -2.19 0.29
CA GLY A 76 0.09 -2.77 0.33
C GLY A 76 -0.63 -2.55 1.66
N ASP A 77 0.10 -2.60 2.78
CA ASP A 77 -0.45 -2.48 4.14
C ASP A 77 -1.02 -1.09 4.43
N SER A 78 -0.64 -0.10 3.62
CA SER A 78 -1.04 1.30 3.80
C SER A 78 -2.21 1.73 2.90
N ILE A 79 -2.81 0.80 2.15
CA ILE A 79 -3.94 1.10 1.26
C ILE A 79 -5.25 1.20 2.05
N TYR A 80 -5.48 0.25 2.97
CA TYR A 80 -6.70 0.09 3.74
C TYR A 80 -6.41 0.14 5.25
N PHE A 81 -7.25 0.86 6.00
CA PHE A 81 -7.15 0.91 7.46
C PHE A 81 -8.48 0.50 8.08
N GLU A 82 -8.43 -0.50 8.95
CA GLU A 82 -9.60 -0.95 9.70
C GLU A 82 -9.69 -0.21 11.05
N GLN A 83 -10.91 0.18 11.40
CA GLN A 83 -11.23 0.74 12.71
C GLN A 83 -12.11 -0.23 13.47
N ALA A 84 -11.59 -0.72 14.59
CA ALA A 84 -12.35 -1.48 15.56
C ALA A 84 -13.30 -0.55 16.33
N GLY A 85 -14.58 -0.91 16.39
CA GLY A 85 -15.62 -0.16 17.09
C GLY A 85 -16.89 -1.01 17.22
N GLN A 86 -17.95 -0.45 17.82
CA GLN A 86 -19.26 -1.11 17.86
C GLN A 86 -19.81 -1.38 16.45
N VAL A 87 -19.50 -0.49 15.51
CA VAL A 87 -19.66 -0.70 14.07
C VAL A 87 -18.26 -0.73 13.46
N PRO A 88 -17.80 -1.85 12.89
CA PRO A 88 -16.49 -1.90 12.24
C PRO A 88 -16.49 -1.00 11.00
N GLY A 89 -15.42 -0.23 10.82
CA GLY A 89 -15.24 0.66 9.68
C GLY A 89 -13.98 0.34 8.90
N ILE A 90 -14.00 0.58 7.59
CA ILE A 90 -12.82 0.47 6.72
C ILE A 90 -12.58 1.80 6.00
N TYR A 91 -11.35 2.27 6.01
CA TYR A 91 -10.92 3.49 5.35
C TYR A 91 -10.02 3.17 4.17
N VAL A 92 -10.34 3.74 3.01
CA VAL A 92 -9.48 3.70 1.83
C VAL A 92 -8.66 4.98 1.79
N ILE A 93 -7.33 4.87 1.91
CA ILE A 93 -6.44 6.05 2.01
C ILE A 93 -5.71 6.33 0.72
N GLN A 94 -5.50 5.28 -0.08
CA GLN A 94 -4.77 5.31 -1.33
C GLN A 94 -5.60 4.76 -2.47
N TYR A 95 -5.62 5.50 -3.57
CA TYR A 95 -6.28 5.11 -4.79
C TYR A 95 -5.30 4.35 -5.68
N VAL A 96 -5.08 3.08 -5.33
CA VAL A 96 -4.28 2.11 -6.10
C VAL A 96 -5.14 0.88 -6.37
N SER A 97 -5.17 0.43 -7.63
CA SER A 97 -5.94 -0.76 -8.02
C SER A 97 -5.58 -1.95 -7.14
N SER A 98 -6.55 -2.44 -6.36
CA SER A 98 -6.34 -3.49 -5.36
C SER A 98 -7.68 -4.08 -4.91
N SER A 99 -7.63 -5.21 -4.23
CA SER A 99 -8.80 -5.84 -3.61
C SER A 99 -8.48 -6.23 -2.19
N ILE A 100 -9.41 -5.99 -1.27
CA ILE A 100 -9.32 -6.45 0.10
C ILE A 100 -10.53 -7.31 0.44
N ASN A 101 -10.23 -8.48 0.98
CA ASN A 101 -11.21 -9.32 1.62
C ASN A 101 -11.32 -8.90 3.08
N TRP A 102 -12.35 -8.12 3.40
CA TRP A 102 -12.55 -7.56 4.72
C TRP A 102 -13.46 -8.46 5.57
N GLU A 103 -12.83 -9.29 6.42
CA GLU A 103 -13.53 -10.29 7.23
C GLU A 103 -14.42 -9.65 8.30
N SER A 104 -13.94 -8.61 9.00
CA SER A 104 -14.68 -7.93 10.07
C SER A 104 -16.01 -7.33 9.58
N GLY A 105 -16.06 -6.91 8.31
CA GLY A 105 -17.27 -6.38 7.67
C GLY A 105 -18.00 -7.37 6.78
N ASN A 106 -17.51 -8.61 6.63
CA ASN A 106 -18.04 -9.63 5.71
C ASN A 106 -18.21 -9.12 4.26
N VAL A 107 -17.25 -8.35 3.77
CA VAL A 107 -17.34 -7.66 2.49
C VAL A 107 -16.06 -7.84 1.69
N LEU A 108 -16.21 -8.10 0.39
CA LEU A 108 -15.13 -7.97 -0.58
C LEU A 108 -15.20 -6.57 -1.20
N LEU A 109 -14.13 -5.80 -1.06
CA LEU A 109 -13.97 -4.49 -1.66
C LEU A 109 -12.93 -4.57 -2.77
N VAL A 110 -13.31 -4.13 -3.97
CA VAL A 110 -12.45 -4.08 -5.15
C VAL A 110 -12.36 -2.66 -5.64
N GLN A 111 -11.15 -2.12 -5.68
CA GLN A 111 -10.84 -0.80 -6.21
C GLN A 111 -10.14 -0.95 -7.57
N LYS A 112 -10.68 -0.30 -8.60
CA LYS A 112 -10.04 -0.15 -9.91
C LYS A 112 -9.78 1.33 -10.18
N VAL A 113 -8.52 1.64 -10.43
CA VAL A 113 -8.04 3.00 -10.71
C VAL A 113 -7.63 3.05 -12.18
N MET A 114 -8.20 3.99 -12.93
CA MET A 114 -7.83 4.20 -14.33
C MET A 114 -6.49 4.91 -14.42
N HIS A 115 -5.74 4.62 -15.48
CA HIS A 115 -4.44 5.25 -15.72
C HIS A 115 -4.61 6.76 -15.90
N VAL A 116 -3.85 7.54 -15.13
CA VAL A 116 -3.85 9.00 -15.22
C VAL A 116 -2.97 9.41 -16.41
N VAL A 117 -3.48 10.33 -17.22
CA VAL A 117 -2.80 10.85 -18.41
C VAL A 117 -2.72 12.36 -18.31
N SER A 118 -1.67 12.97 -18.86
CA SER A 118 -1.39 14.41 -18.67
C SER A 118 -2.50 15.34 -19.18
N TRP A 119 -3.37 14.87 -20.06
CA TRP A 119 -4.46 15.67 -20.64
C TRP A 119 -5.80 15.48 -19.92
N ASP A 120 -5.93 14.48 -19.02
CA ASP A 120 -7.12 14.27 -18.20
C ASP A 120 -6.78 14.60 -16.74
N ASN A 121 -7.33 15.71 -16.25
CA ASN A 121 -7.09 16.17 -14.88
C ASN A 121 -7.94 15.42 -13.85
N TYR A 122 -8.73 14.43 -14.26
CA TYR A 122 -9.59 13.66 -13.37
C TYR A 122 -9.00 12.27 -13.06
N LEU A 123 -8.88 11.96 -11.77
CA LEU A 123 -8.62 10.60 -11.31
C LEU A 123 -9.96 9.83 -11.26
N ARG A 124 -10.10 8.82 -12.11
CA ARG A 124 -11.29 7.95 -12.12
C ARG A 124 -11.03 6.69 -11.29
N VAL A 125 -11.86 6.49 -10.27
CA VAL A 125 -11.79 5.34 -9.38
C VAL A 125 -13.16 4.67 -9.33
N THR A 126 -13.19 3.36 -9.54
CA THR A 126 -14.38 2.52 -9.37
C THR A 126 -14.18 1.64 -8.16
N ILE A 127 -15.05 1.79 -7.16
CA ILE A 127 -15.08 0.95 -5.95
C ILE A 127 -16.30 0.04 -6.05
N SER A 128 -16.06 -1.26 -6.12
CA SER A 128 -17.09 -2.29 -6.10
C SER A 128 -17.11 -2.95 -4.73
N VAL A 129 -18.27 -3.01 -4.12
CA VAL A 129 -18.49 -3.58 -2.79
C VAL A 129 -19.49 -4.72 -2.94
N SER A 130 -19.09 -5.92 -2.53
CA SER A 130 -19.95 -7.11 -2.54
C SER A 130 -19.93 -7.77 -1.18
N SER A 131 -21.10 -8.16 -0.65
CA SER A 131 -21.14 -8.93 0.59
C SER A 131 -20.69 -10.37 0.34
N LYS A 132 -19.95 -10.93 1.30
CA LYS A 132 -19.78 -12.37 1.37
C LYS A 132 -21.11 -12.97 1.82
N ARG A 133 -21.85 -13.58 0.89
CA ARG A 133 -22.86 -14.56 1.32
C ARG A 133 -22.12 -15.71 1.96
N ILE A 134 -22.35 -15.92 3.25
CA ILE A 134 -22.04 -17.19 3.89
C ILE A 134 -22.95 -18.22 3.21
N TYR A 135 -22.43 -18.92 2.20
CA TYR A 135 -22.95 -20.24 1.88
C TYR A 135 -22.58 -21.10 3.09
N GLY A 136 -23.49 -21.16 4.06
CA GLY A 136 -23.44 -22.18 5.09
C GLY A 136 -23.42 -23.51 4.36
N SER A 137 -22.26 -24.15 4.34
CA SER A 137 -22.12 -25.51 3.84
C SER A 137 -22.97 -26.40 4.76
N ILE A 138 -24.21 -26.68 4.35
CA ILE A 138 -25.04 -27.75 4.90
C ILE A 138 -24.41 -29.08 4.46
N LYS A 139 -23.20 -29.36 4.94
CA LYS A 139 -22.53 -30.65 4.79
C LYS A 139 -22.07 -31.23 6.12
N ASP A 140 -21.99 -30.41 7.17
CA ASP A 140 -21.55 -30.86 8.50
C ASP A 140 -22.68 -31.35 9.41
N LEU A 141 -23.92 -31.45 8.90
CA LEU A 141 -25.10 -31.95 9.64
C LEU A 141 -25.58 -33.34 9.18
N LEU A 142 -24.87 -34.01 8.27
CA LEU A 142 -25.24 -35.36 7.79
C LEU A 142 -24.38 -36.49 8.36
N TRP A 143 -23.49 -36.20 9.30
CA TRP A 143 -22.77 -37.22 10.07
C TRP A 143 -22.62 -36.75 11.52
N ALA A 144 -23.61 -37.06 12.33
CA ALA A 144 -23.44 -37.23 13.76
C ALA A 144 -23.96 -38.64 14.07
N PRO A 145 -23.15 -39.53 14.66
CA PRO A 145 -23.63 -40.81 15.17
C PRO A 145 -24.59 -40.60 16.36
#